data_AF-A0A7V3SDC5-F1
#
_entry.id   AF-A0A7V3SDC5-F1
#
_cell.length_a   1.000
_cell.length_b   1.000
_cell.length_c   1.000
_cell.angle_alpha   90.00
_cell.angle_beta   90.00
_cell.angle_gamma   90.00
#
_symmetry.space_group_name_H-M   'P 1'
#
loop_
_entity.id
_entity.type
_entity.pdbx_description
1 polymer ?
#
loop_
_entity_poly.entity_id
_entity_poly.type
_entity_poly.pdbx_seq_one_letter_code
_entity_poly.pdbx_strand_id
1 'polypeptide(L)'
;MSEKIIGIIIVLALLAGLPLMTACGNDKEKTPTPPPPTSPTKTVAPTTPTPSPTATAVTYPSWTYDVTYQDEKTVWTVKITGEEQIDGQNCYVAATSFDVNPFRYAPNGTPIKMFDVTQWLSKKTMDVLKNISNTEALGMIKLKATQTLTYSQADHGQPFAFGDTYSYDLFVHLEPSTLAPDYTDTIRVEVVAVEDVTVPLGTFRAYKVEYTKTATNGAAVEPQLLRTEWWAAEYDLLAPLKYVEVAQWDNPETRVLTSYSPMPAKSHAAPQPTAKPVEPSPTPTPSPTPTPTATVEPTPTATAEPSPTATVEPTPTETSTPPPVAAASCVGAKGVYSVTYDTETTEWTVTVTGEEAIDGKTAYKCETAFSAVPARKTWYAALSMWFDITVLEETTYRDASTKALLKKTSKTGGPANVTTQTSYTYTGDAGAPLSTGKTWSYTENSVPSMGAPMVNDFTVEVAGKETVTVGAGTFECYKVVQTTSAGKKKTEWWDVEGNLCLPVKMVDEVMFEKAEVRELTSYTPAP
;
A
#
# COMPACT_ATOMS: atom_id res chain seq x y z
N MET A 1 -4.11 -3.58 -22.75
CA MET A 1 -3.71 -3.27 -21.34
C MET A 1 -4.30 -1.93 -20.89
N SER A 2 -5.53 -1.63 -21.35
CA SER A 2 -6.31 -0.41 -21.11
C SER A 2 -7.62 -0.81 -20.42
N GLU A 3 -8.24 0.15 -19.71
CA GLU A 3 -9.53 0.11 -18.96
C GLU A 3 -9.49 -0.01 -17.43
N LYS A 4 -8.39 -0.46 -16.79
CA LYS A 4 -8.26 -0.35 -15.31
C LYS A 4 -7.82 1.04 -14.81
N ILE A 5 -7.71 2.02 -15.71
CA ILE A 5 -7.12 3.34 -15.47
C ILE A 5 -8.14 4.42 -15.07
N ILE A 6 -9.43 4.10 -14.91
CA ILE A 6 -10.47 5.11 -14.59
C ILE A 6 -10.89 5.12 -13.11
N GLY A 7 -10.49 4.12 -12.31
CA GLY A 7 -10.50 4.21 -10.83
C GLY A 7 -9.37 5.09 -10.25
N ILE A 8 -8.57 5.71 -11.12
CA ILE A 8 -7.29 6.38 -10.83
C ILE A 8 -7.45 7.82 -10.31
N ILE A 9 -8.67 8.35 -10.21
CA ILE A 9 -8.91 9.75 -9.81
C ILE A 9 -9.37 9.88 -8.34
N ILE A 10 -9.78 8.80 -7.67
CA ILE A 10 -10.50 8.91 -6.37
C ILE A 10 -9.59 8.83 -5.12
N VAL A 11 -8.28 8.59 -5.26
CA VAL A 11 -7.36 8.57 -4.09
C VAL A 11 -6.13 9.50 -4.25
N LEU A 12 -5.92 10.17 -5.39
CA LEU A 12 -4.71 11.00 -5.62
C LEU A 12 -4.86 12.21 -6.58
N ALA A 13 -6.06 12.71 -6.88
CA ALA A 13 -6.22 13.79 -7.84
C ALA A 13 -5.92 15.19 -7.27
N LEU A 14 -4.67 15.66 -7.46
CA LEU A 14 -4.35 16.90 -8.21
C LEU A 14 -2.85 17.24 -8.13
N LEU A 15 -2.07 16.86 -9.15
CA LEU A 15 -0.76 17.45 -9.43
C LEU A 15 -0.55 17.59 -10.95
N ALA A 16 -1.16 18.63 -11.52
CA ALA A 16 -0.64 19.39 -12.68
C ALA A 16 -1.57 20.57 -12.96
N GLY A 17 -1.11 21.80 -12.69
CA GLY A 17 -1.80 23.01 -13.16
C GLY A 17 -1.58 24.26 -12.32
N LEU A 18 -0.33 24.77 -12.26
CA LEU A 18 -0.15 26.21 -12.10
C LEU A 18 -0.64 26.91 -13.39
N PRO A 19 -1.26 28.10 -13.25
CA PRO A 19 -0.52 29.27 -13.72
C PRO A 19 -0.51 30.42 -12.71
N LEU A 20 0.68 30.98 -12.57
CA LEU A 20 1.02 32.41 -12.49
C LEU A 20 0.03 33.34 -11.77
N MET A 21 0.52 33.82 -10.63
CA MET A 21 0.11 35.05 -9.97
C MET A 21 -0.13 36.21 -10.96
N THR A 22 -1.27 36.88 -10.82
CA THR A 22 -1.38 38.31 -11.09
C THR A 22 -1.86 39.01 -9.82
N ALA A 23 -1.10 40.03 -9.44
CA ALA A 23 -1.25 40.82 -8.23
C ALA A 23 -2.55 41.64 -8.18
N CYS A 24 -3.04 41.87 -6.95
CA CYS A 24 -3.79 43.03 -6.40
C CYS A 24 -4.55 42.51 -5.15
N GLY A 25 -4.54 43.10 -3.97
CA GLY A 25 -3.96 44.34 -3.47
C GLY A 25 -4.02 44.36 -1.94
N ASN A 26 -3.29 45.30 -1.35
CA ASN A 26 -3.18 45.55 0.08
C ASN A 26 -4.55 45.79 0.74
N ASP A 27 -4.85 45.04 1.80
CA ASP A 27 -5.75 45.50 2.85
C ASP A 27 -5.09 45.41 4.22
N LYS A 28 -5.17 46.54 4.93
CA LYS A 28 -4.52 46.83 6.20
C LYS A 28 -5.12 45.98 7.32
N GLU A 29 -4.24 45.25 8.00
CA GLU A 29 -4.51 44.52 9.22
C GLU A 29 -5.00 45.49 10.33
N LYS A 30 -6.24 45.29 10.79
CA LYS A 30 -6.76 45.94 12.01
C LYS A 30 -6.35 45.10 13.22
N THR A 31 -5.65 45.75 14.14
CA THR A 31 -5.26 45.21 15.45
C THR A 31 -6.49 44.85 16.31
N PRO A 32 -6.51 43.67 16.96
CA PRO A 32 -7.60 43.30 17.86
C PRO A 32 -7.54 44.10 19.17
N THR A 33 -8.70 44.58 19.61
CA THR A 33 -8.91 45.31 20.87
C THR A 33 -8.95 44.31 22.05
N PRO A 34 -8.35 44.62 23.21
CA PRO A 34 -8.37 43.72 24.37
C PRO A 34 -9.78 43.56 24.96
N PRO A 35 -10.08 42.39 25.56
CA PRO A 35 -11.39 42.13 26.16
C PRO A 35 -11.62 42.97 27.43
N PRO A 36 -12.88 43.34 27.73
CA PRO A 36 -13.22 44.13 28.91
C PRO A 36 -13.04 43.34 30.21
N PRO A 37 -12.76 44.03 31.33
CA PRO A 37 -12.53 43.39 32.63
C PRO A 37 -13.79 42.70 33.16
N THR A 38 -13.63 41.45 33.60
CA THR A 38 -14.67 40.63 34.22
C THR A 38 -15.09 41.19 35.59
N SER A 39 -16.40 41.36 35.77
CA SER A 39 -17.04 41.70 37.04
C SER A 39 -16.81 40.64 38.13
N PRO A 40 -16.78 41.02 39.42
CA PRO A 40 -16.53 40.11 40.52
C PRO A 40 -17.70 39.12 40.74
N THR A 41 -17.37 37.83 40.69
CA THR A 41 -18.26 36.71 40.99
C THR A 41 -18.66 36.72 42.47
N LYS A 42 -19.96 36.78 42.75
CA LYS A 42 -20.52 36.55 44.10
C LYS A 42 -20.30 35.09 44.50
N THR A 43 -19.53 34.88 45.57
CA THR A 43 -19.41 33.60 46.27
C THR A 43 -20.77 33.25 46.90
N VAL A 44 -21.49 32.30 46.30
CA VAL A 44 -22.67 31.67 46.90
C VAL A 44 -22.19 30.50 47.77
N ALA A 45 -22.72 30.41 48.98
CA ALA A 45 -22.40 29.36 49.94
C ALA A 45 -22.72 27.96 49.38
N PRO A 46 -21.92 26.92 49.68
CA PRO A 46 -22.12 25.58 49.15
C PRO A 46 -23.38 24.96 49.73
N THR A 47 -24.41 24.79 48.90
CA THR A 47 -25.55 23.93 49.21
C THR A 47 -25.12 22.47 49.09
N THR A 48 -25.30 21.71 50.17
CA THR A 48 -25.08 20.26 50.23
C THR A 48 -25.81 19.58 49.06
N PRO A 49 -25.12 18.85 48.18
CA PRO A 49 -25.77 18.22 47.03
C PRO A 49 -26.76 17.16 47.52
N THR A 50 -28.03 17.35 47.19
CA THR A 50 -29.06 16.31 47.28
C THR A 50 -28.57 15.08 46.49
N PRO A 51 -28.61 13.86 47.05
CA PRO A 51 -28.17 12.67 46.33
C PRO A 51 -28.94 12.54 45.01
N SER A 52 -28.21 12.65 43.90
CA SER A 52 -28.76 12.47 42.57
C SER A 52 -29.29 11.03 42.48
N PRO A 53 -30.52 10.81 41.96
CA PRO A 53 -31.04 9.47 41.81
C PRO A 53 -30.04 8.61 41.02
N THR A 54 -29.71 7.43 41.55
CA THR A 54 -28.85 6.46 40.89
C THR A 54 -29.45 6.11 39.52
N ALA A 55 -28.90 6.70 38.45
CA ALA A 55 -29.34 6.40 37.09
C ALA A 55 -29.15 4.91 36.86
N THR A 56 -30.24 4.21 36.55
CA THR A 56 -30.20 2.80 36.16
C THR A 56 -29.33 2.71 34.91
N ALA A 57 -28.27 1.90 34.95
CA ALA A 57 -27.38 1.73 33.81
C ALA A 57 -28.18 1.17 32.62
N VAL A 58 -28.39 2.01 31.60
CA VAL A 58 -29.03 1.57 30.35
C VAL A 58 -28.08 0.58 29.69
N THR A 59 -28.54 -0.66 29.54
CA THR A 59 -27.77 -1.70 28.84
C THR A 59 -28.09 -1.59 27.36
N TYR A 60 -27.08 -1.23 26.56
CA TYR A 60 -27.26 -1.12 25.11
C TYR A 60 -26.84 -2.40 24.37
N PRO A 61 -27.33 -2.60 23.13
CA PRO A 61 -26.90 -3.71 22.29
C PRO A 61 -25.40 -3.69 21.96
N SER A 62 -24.85 -4.88 21.74
CA SER A 62 -23.51 -5.11 21.21
C SER A 62 -23.49 -6.36 20.33
N TRP A 63 -22.59 -6.41 19.36
CA TRP A 63 -22.43 -7.55 18.47
C TRP A 63 -21.00 -7.73 18.00
N THR A 64 -20.69 -8.91 17.47
CA THR A 64 -19.37 -9.26 16.98
C THR A 64 -19.43 -9.87 15.59
N TYR A 65 -18.46 -9.52 14.76
CA TYR A 65 -18.21 -10.15 13.46
C TYR A 65 -16.87 -10.89 13.46
N ASP A 66 -16.84 -12.04 12.80
CA ASP A 66 -15.62 -12.59 12.23
C ASP A 66 -15.39 -11.95 10.87
N VAL A 67 -14.23 -11.34 10.67
CA VAL A 67 -13.86 -10.60 9.46
C VAL A 67 -12.69 -11.27 8.78
N THR A 68 -12.85 -11.58 7.49
CA THR A 68 -11.82 -12.17 6.63
C THR A 68 -11.48 -11.21 5.49
N TYR A 69 -10.19 -10.99 5.28
CA TYR A 69 -9.65 -10.20 4.17
C TYR A 69 -8.32 -10.80 3.74
N GLN A 70 -8.23 -11.28 2.49
CA GLN A 70 -7.11 -12.13 2.04
C GLN A 70 -6.89 -13.30 3.03
N ASP A 71 -5.67 -13.48 3.53
CA ASP A 71 -5.31 -14.48 4.55
C ASP A 71 -5.50 -13.98 5.99
N GLU A 72 -5.85 -12.70 6.18
CA GLU A 72 -6.06 -12.10 7.51
C GLU A 72 -7.44 -12.47 8.07
N LYS A 73 -7.48 -12.80 9.36
CA LYS A 73 -8.71 -13.00 10.15
C LYS A 73 -8.67 -12.13 11.40
N THR A 74 -9.73 -11.35 11.59
CA THR A 74 -9.89 -10.43 12.72
C THR A 74 -11.30 -10.52 13.28
N VAL A 75 -11.49 -10.08 14.52
CA VAL A 75 -12.77 -10.04 15.23
C VAL A 75 -13.15 -8.59 15.51
N TRP A 76 -14.29 -8.16 14.98
CA TRP A 76 -14.77 -6.79 15.10
C TRP A 76 -15.95 -6.75 16.05
N THR A 77 -15.80 -6.06 17.18
CA THR A 77 -16.87 -5.88 18.17
C THR A 77 -17.44 -4.48 18.06
N VAL A 78 -18.76 -4.40 17.86
CA VAL A 78 -19.49 -3.13 17.82
C VAL A 78 -20.34 -2.99 19.07
N LYS A 79 -20.28 -1.83 19.71
CA LYS A 79 -21.04 -1.50 20.93
C LYS A 79 -21.76 -0.19 20.74
N ILE A 80 -23.03 -0.14 21.12
CA ILE A 80 -23.74 1.12 21.25
C ILE A 80 -23.27 1.80 22.53
N THR A 81 -22.63 2.96 22.38
CA THR A 81 -21.99 3.71 23.47
C THR A 81 -22.85 4.87 23.98
N GLY A 82 -23.90 5.24 23.25
CA GLY A 82 -24.79 6.32 23.65
C GLY A 82 -25.81 6.67 22.57
N GLU A 83 -26.43 7.83 22.73
CA GLU A 83 -27.39 8.41 21.79
C GLU A 83 -27.02 9.87 21.52
N GLU A 84 -27.18 10.33 20.28
CA GLU A 84 -26.88 11.70 19.85
C GLU A 84 -27.87 12.15 18.77
N GLN A 85 -28.09 13.46 18.60
CA GLN A 85 -28.85 13.99 17.47
C GLN A 85 -27.94 14.38 16.32
N ILE A 86 -28.21 13.86 15.12
CA ILE A 86 -27.58 14.27 13.86
C ILE A 86 -28.67 14.86 12.97
N ASP A 87 -28.53 16.14 12.61
CA ASP A 87 -29.49 16.88 11.79
C ASP A 87 -30.96 16.75 12.27
N GLY A 88 -31.15 16.81 13.59
CA GLY A 88 -32.45 16.69 14.24
C GLY A 88 -32.99 15.25 14.38
N GLN A 89 -32.26 14.23 13.89
CA GLN A 89 -32.63 12.83 14.04
C GLN A 89 -31.92 12.19 15.24
N ASN A 90 -32.69 11.55 16.12
CA ASN A 90 -32.12 10.77 17.23
C ASN A 90 -31.41 9.54 16.68
N CYS A 91 -30.14 9.39 17.03
CA CYS A 91 -29.28 8.31 16.56
C CYS A 91 -28.70 7.51 17.73
N TYR A 92 -28.47 6.22 17.52
CA TYR A 92 -27.52 5.46 18.32
C TYR A 92 -26.09 5.79 17.89
N VAL A 93 -25.17 5.86 18.85
CA VAL A 93 -23.73 5.96 18.59
C VAL A 93 -23.12 4.58 18.74
N ALA A 94 -22.66 3.99 17.65
CA ALA A 94 -22.06 2.66 17.59
C ALA A 94 -20.53 2.77 17.42
N ALA A 95 -19.76 2.32 18.40
CA ALA A 95 -18.31 2.27 18.34
C ALA A 95 -17.81 0.86 18.02
N THR A 96 -16.89 0.75 17.08
CA THR A 96 -16.23 -0.50 16.68
C THR A 96 -14.85 -0.59 17.29
N SER A 97 -14.55 -1.74 17.88
CA SER A 97 -13.23 -2.12 18.36
C SER A 97 -12.77 -3.42 17.70
N PHE A 98 -11.47 -3.54 17.47
CA PHE A 98 -10.86 -4.70 16.84
C PHE A 98 -10.05 -5.50 17.86
N ASP A 99 -9.99 -6.82 17.72
CA ASP A 99 -9.04 -7.66 18.46
C ASP A 99 -7.58 -7.37 18.05
N VAL A 100 -7.37 -7.12 16.75
CA VAL A 100 -6.16 -6.60 16.15
C VAL A 100 -6.56 -5.57 15.10
N ASN A 101 -5.87 -4.42 15.08
CA ASN A 101 -6.12 -3.36 14.10
C ASN A 101 -5.94 -3.92 12.67
N PRO A 102 -7.02 -3.97 11.87
CA PRO A 102 -6.99 -4.66 10.59
C PRO A 102 -6.16 -3.88 9.58
N PHE A 103 -5.48 -4.63 8.69
CA PHE A 103 -4.76 -4.06 7.54
C PHE A 103 -5.53 -4.29 6.25
N ARG A 104 -5.73 -3.24 5.47
CA ARG A 104 -6.36 -3.27 4.17
C ARG A 104 -5.44 -2.66 3.13
N TYR A 105 -5.62 -3.02 1.87
CA TYR A 105 -4.97 -2.38 0.76
C TYR A 105 -6.04 -1.65 -0.05
N ALA A 106 -5.85 -0.35 -0.25
CA ALA A 106 -6.66 0.40 -1.20
C ALA A 106 -6.47 -0.16 -2.63
N PRO A 107 -7.36 0.12 -3.58
CA PRO A 107 -7.24 -0.38 -4.96
C PRO A 107 -5.93 -0.03 -5.68
N ASN A 108 -5.17 0.96 -5.19
CA ASN A 108 -3.83 1.31 -5.69
C ASN A 108 -2.67 0.57 -4.96
N GLY A 109 -2.97 -0.40 -4.10
CA GLY A 109 -2.01 -1.14 -3.30
C GLY A 109 -1.50 -0.39 -2.06
N THR A 110 -2.05 0.78 -1.72
CA THR A 110 -1.67 1.51 -0.51
C THR A 110 -2.15 0.76 0.74
N PRO A 111 -1.26 0.31 1.64
CA PRO A 111 -1.67 -0.27 2.91
C PRO A 111 -2.31 0.78 3.82
N ILE A 112 -3.43 0.42 4.43
CA ILE A 112 -4.26 1.21 5.34
C ILE A 112 -4.50 0.36 6.58
N LYS A 113 -4.10 0.86 7.74
CA LYS A 113 -4.41 0.27 9.04
C LYS A 113 -5.60 0.99 9.65
N MET A 114 -6.59 0.26 10.19
CA MET A 114 -7.75 0.89 10.85
C MET A 114 -7.59 0.86 12.38
N PHE A 115 -8.01 1.92 13.07
CA PHE A 115 -7.90 2.01 14.55
C PHE A 115 -9.25 2.03 15.25
N ASP A 116 -10.17 2.82 14.72
CA ASP A 116 -11.52 2.92 15.25
C ASP A 116 -12.50 3.29 14.12
N VAL A 117 -13.76 2.93 14.35
CA VAL A 117 -14.89 3.32 13.51
C VAL A 117 -16.05 3.65 14.44
N THR A 118 -16.63 4.83 14.28
CA THR A 118 -17.83 5.26 15.01
C THR A 118 -18.93 5.60 14.01
N GLN A 119 -20.10 5.03 14.19
CA GLN A 119 -21.26 5.22 13.32
C GLN A 119 -22.43 5.80 14.10
N TRP A 120 -23.21 6.67 13.46
CA TRP A 120 -24.46 7.21 13.99
C TRP A 120 -25.62 6.61 13.20
N LEU A 121 -26.38 5.73 13.86
CA LEU A 121 -27.48 4.97 13.28
C LEU A 121 -28.81 5.62 13.65
N SER A 122 -29.62 6.03 12.67
CA SER A 122 -30.94 6.61 12.91
C SER A 122 -31.82 5.65 13.71
N LYS A 123 -32.36 6.11 14.84
CA LYS A 123 -33.28 5.30 15.66
C LYS A 123 -34.63 5.07 14.97
N LYS A 124 -34.93 5.81 13.91
CA LYS A 124 -36.18 5.68 13.15
C LYS A 124 -36.02 4.66 12.02
N THR A 125 -34.95 4.77 11.23
CA THR A 125 -34.79 4.03 9.97
C THR A 125 -33.66 2.99 10.00
N MET A 126 -32.83 3.00 11.05
CA MET A 126 -31.60 2.20 11.20
C MET A 126 -30.49 2.50 10.19
N ASP A 127 -30.64 3.55 9.38
CA ASP A 127 -29.60 3.97 8.45
C ASP A 127 -28.44 4.67 9.14
N VAL A 128 -27.25 4.49 8.57
CA VAL A 128 -26.07 5.27 8.97
C VAL A 128 -26.23 6.69 8.45
N LEU A 129 -26.24 7.70 9.32
CA LEU A 129 -26.27 9.12 8.94
C LEU A 129 -24.88 9.75 8.93
N LYS A 130 -24.00 9.26 9.80
CA LYS A 130 -22.62 9.71 9.93
C LYS A 130 -21.72 8.54 10.26
N ASN A 131 -20.51 8.54 9.72
CA ASN A 131 -19.47 7.58 10.05
C ASN A 131 -18.12 8.31 10.18
N ILE A 132 -17.38 8.04 11.24
CA ILE A 132 -16.01 8.52 11.41
C ILE A 132 -15.10 7.31 11.54
N SER A 133 -14.06 7.25 10.72
CA SER A 133 -13.02 6.23 10.82
C SER A 133 -11.65 6.86 10.95
N ASN A 134 -10.89 6.43 11.97
CA ASN A 134 -9.47 6.75 12.06
C ASN A 134 -8.64 5.62 11.45
N THR A 135 -7.76 5.99 10.51
CA THR A 135 -6.90 5.07 9.78
C THR A 135 -5.47 5.61 9.69
N GLU A 136 -4.53 4.74 9.33
CA GLU A 136 -3.14 5.10 9.06
C GLU A 136 -2.76 4.50 7.72
N ALA A 137 -2.61 5.37 6.73
CA ALA A 137 -2.09 5.00 5.43
C ALA A 137 -0.57 4.96 5.48
N LEU A 138 0.02 3.95 4.85
CA LEU A 138 1.47 3.78 4.75
C LEU A 138 2.17 3.79 6.11
N GLY A 139 1.51 3.30 7.17
CA GLY A 139 2.07 3.24 8.52
C GLY A 139 2.51 4.57 9.13
N MET A 140 2.12 5.71 8.54
CA MET A 140 2.64 7.03 8.95
C MET A 140 1.64 8.17 8.78
N ILE A 141 0.72 8.07 7.81
CA ILE A 141 -0.25 9.13 7.52
C ILE A 141 -1.52 8.81 8.29
N LYS A 142 -1.68 9.45 9.46
CA LYS A 142 -2.93 9.39 10.21
C LYS A 142 -4.01 10.14 9.44
N LEU A 143 -5.08 9.43 9.15
CA LEU A 143 -6.23 9.89 8.41
C LEU A 143 -7.45 9.79 9.29
N LYS A 144 -8.24 10.84 9.33
CA LYS A 144 -9.60 10.79 9.85
C LYS A 144 -10.56 11.04 8.70
N ALA A 145 -11.33 10.02 8.34
CA ALA A 145 -12.38 10.15 7.35
C ALA A 145 -13.71 10.40 8.06
N THR A 146 -14.36 11.51 7.74
CA THR A 146 -15.73 11.81 8.15
C THR A 146 -16.64 11.64 6.96
N GLN A 147 -17.59 10.73 7.07
CA GLN A 147 -18.59 10.43 6.08
C GLN A 147 -19.96 10.89 6.58
N THR A 148 -20.71 11.61 5.74
CA THR A 148 -22.08 12.04 6.02
C THR A 148 -22.98 11.52 4.90
N LEU A 149 -24.09 10.88 5.28
CA LEU A 149 -25.01 10.24 4.34
C LEU A 149 -26.32 11.02 4.31
N THR A 150 -26.71 11.51 3.12
CA THR A 150 -27.96 12.23 2.90
C THR A 150 -28.87 11.43 1.98
N TYR A 151 -30.00 10.97 2.52
CA TYR A 151 -30.91 10.08 1.81
C TYR A 151 -31.95 10.86 1.01
N SER A 152 -32.33 10.33 -0.15
CA SER A 152 -33.27 10.95 -1.10
C SER A 152 -34.74 10.90 -0.66
N GLN A 153 -35.06 10.03 0.30
CA GLN A 153 -36.43 9.80 0.81
C GLN A 153 -36.39 9.88 2.35
N ALA A 154 -37.54 10.01 3.02
CA ALA A 154 -37.59 10.13 4.49
C ALA A 154 -37.91 8.80 5.22
N ASP A 155 -38.39 7.81 4.47
CA ASP A 155 -38.79 6.48 4.94
C ASP A 155 -38.08 5.41 4.10
N HIS A 156 -36.77 5.28 4.29
CA HIS A 156 -35.93 4.19 3.78
C HIS A 156 -35.41 3.35 4.96
N GLY A 157 -34.66 2.30 4.68
CA GLY A 157 -34.08 1.43 5.71
C GLY A 157 -35.04 0.35 6.20
N GLN A 158 -34.83 -0.14 7.43
CA GLN A 158 -35.68 -1.20 7.98
C GLN A 158 -37.06 -0.67 8.40
N PRO A 159 -38.15 -1.44 8.20
CA PRO A 159 -38.19 -2.77 7.61
C PRO A 159 -38.11 -2.76 6.07
N PHE A 160 -37.30 -3.68 5.51
CA PHE A 160 -37.19 -3.85 4.05
C PHE A 160 -38.35 -4.68 3.48
N ALA A 161 -38.67 -4.42 2.22
CA ALA A 161 -39.43 -5.29 1.32
C ALA A 161 -38.61 -5.63 0.05
N PHE A 162 -38.92 -6.78 -0.55
CA PHE A 162 -38.28 -7.18 -1.81
C PHE A 162 -38.61 -6.17 -2.92
N GLY A 163 -37.59 -5.74 -3.66
CA GLY A 163 -37.72 -4.74 -4.72
C GLY A 163 -37.70 -3.30 -4.24
N ASP A 164 -37.54 -3.04 -2.92
CA ASP A 164 -37.32 -1.69 -2.43
C ASP A 164 -36.04 -1.12 -3.03
N THR A 165 -36.13 0.14 -3.47
CA THR A 165 -35.01 0.90 -4.02
C THR A 165 -34.99 2.30 -3.45
N TYR A 166 -33.82 2.77 -3.06
CA TYR A 166 -33.59 4.15 -2.66
C TYR A 166 -32.16 4.57 -3.01
N SER A 167 -31.87 5.86 -2.87
CA SER A 167 -30.51 6.38 -3.04
C SER A 167 -30.14 7.36 -1.94
N TYR A 168 -28.83 7.51 -1.73
CA TYR A 168 -28.27 8.52 -0.85
C TYR A 168 -26.97 9.07 -1.43
N ASP A 169 -26.65 10.30 -1.04
CA ASP A 169 -25.37 10.93 -1.30
C ASP A 169 -24.45 10.71 -0.10
N LEU A 170 -23.27 10.15 -0.37
CA LEU A 170 -22.19 9.92 0.59
C LEU A 170 -21.15 11.02 0.43
N PHE A 171 -21.20 12.03 1.29
CA PHE A 171 -20.16 13.04 1.37
C PHE A 171 -18.98 12.52 2.22
N VAL A 172 -17.75 12.65 1.71
CA VAL A 172 -16.53 12.21 2.38
C VAL A 172 -15.56 13.39 2.53
N HIS A 173 -15.15 13.64 3.78
CA HIS A 173 -14.11 14.59 4.15
C HIS A 173 -12.94 13.85 4.78
N LEU A 174 -11.71 14.15 4.34
CA LEU A 174 -10.48 13.59 4.90
C LEU A 174 -9.69 14.67 5.67
N GLU A 175 -9.22 14.32 6.86
CA GLU A 175 -8.24 15.11 7.61
C GLU A 175 -6.88 14.37 7.63
N PRO A 176 -5.76 14.99 7.21
CA PRO A 176 -5.69 16.34 6.62
C PRO A 176 -6.26 16.39 5.19
N SER A 177 -6.97 17.48 4.86
CA SER A 177 -7.62 17.69 3.55
C SER A 177 -6.65 17.90 2.40
N THR A 178 -5.36 18.05 2.67
CA THR A 178 -4.31 18.14 1.66
C THR A 178 -4.07 16.83 0.91
N LEU A 179 -4.62 15.70 1.39
CA LEU A 179 -4.39 14.38 0.79
C LEU A 179 -5.39 14.05 -0.29
N ALA A 180 -6.65 14.49 -0.15
CA ALA A 180 -7.64 14.42 -1.21
C ALA A 180 -8.70 15.52 -1.00
N PRO A 181 -9.24 16.09 -2.09
CA PRO A 181 -10.39 16.97 -1.99
C PRO A 181 -11.61 16.21 -1.47
N ASP A 182 -12.53 16.95 -0.86
CA ASP A 182 -13.84 16.41 -0.50
C ASP A 182 -14.55 15.91 -1.76
N TYR A 183 -15.30 14.83 -1.61
CA TYR A 183 -16.10 14.28 -2.70
C TYR A 183 -17.44 13.75 -2.20
N THR A 184 -18.37 13.60 -3.14
CA THR A 184 -19.70 13.03 -2.90
C THR A 184 -19.97 11.91 -3.87
N ASP A 185 -20.26 10.72 -3.37
CA ASP A 185 -20.71 9.60 -4.21
C ASP A 185 -22.23 9.40 -4.08
N THR A 186 -22.92 9.19 -5.21
CA THR A 186 -24.34 8.82 -5.18
C THR A 186 -24.48 7.30 -5.22
N ILE A 187 -25.05 6.74 -4.16
CA ILE A 187 -25.20 5.31 -3.96
C ILE A 187 -26.66 4.91 -4.16
N ARG A 188 -26.91 3.96 -5.06
CA ARG A 188 -28.19 3.28 -5.25
C ARG A 188 -28.21 2.02 -4.37
N VAL A 189 -29.29 1.86 -3.61
CA VAL A 189 -29.53 0.71 -2.75
C VAL A 189 -30.74 -0.05 -3.29
N GLU A 190 -30.62 -1.38 -3.39
CA GLU A 190 -31.67 -2.25 -3.91
C GLU A 190 -31.77 -3.55 -3.10
N VAL A 191 -33.00 -3.93 -2.72
CA VAL A 191 -33.29 -5.23 -2.09
C VAL A 191 -33.52 -6.27 -3.20
N VAL A 192 -32.44 -6.94 -3.59
CA VAL A 192 -32.39 -7.79 -4.79
C VAL A 192 -32.90 -9.22 -4.58
N ALA A 193 -32.98 -9.70 -3.33
CA ALA A 193 -33.45 -11.06 -3.02
C ALA A 193 -33.93 -11.21 -1.58
N VAL A 194 -34.67 -12.29 -1.32
CA VAL A 194 -34.93 -12.82 0.03
C VAL A 194 -34.48 -14.27 0.06
N GLU A 195 -33.52 -14.60 0.91
CA GLU A 195 -32.87 -15.91 0.94
C GLU A 195 -32.50 -16.35 2.36
N ASP A 196 -32.19 -17.63 2.53
CA ASP A 196 -31.77 -18.17 3.82
C ASP A 196 -30.26 -18.02 3.97
N VAL A 197 -29.82 -17.44 5.08
CA VAL A 197 -28.41 -17.17 5.37
C VAL A 197 -28.01 -17.86 6.67
N THR A 198 -27.01 -18.72 6.59
CA THR A 198 -26.43 -19.39 7.76
C THR A 198 -25.20 -18.63 8.26
N VAL A 199 -25.22 -18.28 9.54
CA VAL A 199 -24.11 -17.69 10.29
C VAL A 199 -23.92 -18.48 11.59
N PRO A 200 -22.85 -18.27 12.38
CA PRO A 200 -22.64 -19.03 13.63
C PRO A 200 -23.80 -18.95 14.64
N LEU A 201 -24.65 -17.91 14.56
CA LEU A 201 -25.86 -17.77 15.38
C LEU A 201 -27.05 -18.62 14.92
N GLY A 202 -27.04 -19.19 13.71
CA GLY A 202 -28.14 -19.96 13.15
C GLY A 202 -28.40 -19.67 11.67
N THR A 203 -29.54 -20.16 11.19
CA THR A 203 -30.03 -19.86 9.83
C THR A 203 -31.20 -18.91 9.93
N PHE A 204 -31.17 -17.84 9.14
CA PHE A 204 -32.15 -16.76 9.17
C PHE A 204 -32.69 -16.51 7.77
N ARG A 205 -33.98 -16.19 7.67
CA ARG A 205 -34.50 -15.58 6.44
C ARG A 205 -33.99 -14.14 6.38
N ALA A 206 -33.33 -13.76 5.28
CA ALA A 206 -32.67 -12.46 5.16
C ALA A 206 -32.99 -11.76 3.84
N TYR A 207 -33.06 -10.43 3.89
CA TYR A 207 -33.07 -9.54 2.74
C TYR A 207 -31.63 -9.34 2.26
N LYS A 208 -31.36 -9.65 1.00
CA LYS A 208 -30.09 -9.35 0.34
C LYS A 208 -30.17 -7.94 -0.26
N VAL A 209 -29.32 -7.04 0.22
CA VAL A 209 -29.30 -5.62 -0.13
C VAL A 209 -27.98 -5.30 -0.83
N GLU A 210 -28.05 -4.71 -2.02
CA GLU A 210 -26.89 -4.33 -2.82
C GLU A 210 -26.72 -2.81 -2.87
N TYR A 211 -25.50 -2.34 -2.69
CA TYR A 211 -25.11 -0.92 -2.71
C TYR A 211 -24.24 -0.67 -3.93
N THR A 212 -24.74 0.12 -4.87
CA THR A 212 -24.06 0.40 -6.15
C THR A 212 -23.77 1.90 -6.28
N LYS A 213 -22.50 2.26 -6.50
CA LYS A 213 -22.14 3.63 -6.84
C LYS A 213 -22.56 3.93 -8.28
N THR A 214 -23.22 5.07 -8.47
CA THR A 214 -23.78 5.50 -9.77
C THR A 214 -23.31 6.87 -10.23
N ALA A 215 -22.82 7.71 -9.31
CA ALA A 215 -22.20 8.99 -9.64
C ALA A 215 -21.12 9.36 -8.63
N THR A 216 -20.19 10.23 -9.05
CA THR A 216 -19.19 10.89 -8.19
C THR A 216 -19.19 12.38 -8.52
N ASN A 217 -19.32 13.23 -7.49
CA ASN A 217 -19.43 14.68 -7.59
C ASN A 217 -20.53 15.14 -8.58
N GLY A 218 -21.66 14.43 -8.59
CA GLY A 218 -22.78 14.67 -9.49
C GLY A 218 -22.58 14.18 -10.94
N ALA A 219 -21.38 13.74 -11.31
CA ALA A 219 -21.13 13.14 -12.62
C ALA A 219 -21.42 11.63 -12.60
N ALA A 220 -22.24 11.15 -13.52
CA ALA A 220 -22.54 9.72 -13.66
C ALA A 220 -21.26 8.93 -13.95
N VAL A 221 -21.15 7.75 -13.34
CA VAL A 221 -20.05 6.80 -13.54
C VAL A 221 -20.62 5.44 -13.95
N GLU A 222 -19.75 4.57 -14.49
CA GLU A 222 -20.14 3.17 -14.71
C GLU A 222 -20.55 2.54 -13.37
N PRO A 223 -21.73 1.88 -13.28
CA PRO A 223 -22.20 1.31 -12.03
C PRO A 223 -21.18 0.36 -11.40
N GLN A 224 -20.82 0.65 -10.15
CA GLN A 224 -19.85 -0.15 -9.40
C GLN A 224 -20.53 -0.71 -8.14
N LEU A 225 -20.70 -2.03 -8.07
CA LEU A 225 -21.13 -2.69 -6.83
C LEU A 225 -20.08 -2.40 -5.76
N LEU A 226 -20.48 -1.80 -4.65
CA LEU A 226 -19.61 -1.48 -3.53
C LEU A 226 -19.62 -2.59 -2.48
N ARG A 227 -20.84 -2.96 -2.06
CA ARG A 227 -21.05 -3.98 -1.04
C ARG A 227 -22.41 -4.66 -1.15
N THR A 228 -22.50 -5.82 -0.51
CA THR A 228 -23.72 -6.60 -0.32
C THR A 228 -23.92 -6.89 1.16
N GLU A 229 -25.13 -6.69 1.65
CA GLU A 229 -25.51 -6.92 3.04
C GLU A 229 -26.71 -7.88 3.12
N TRP A 230 -26.74 -8.69 4.17
CA TRP A 230 -27.85 -9.61 4.45
C TRP A 230 -28.50 -9.25 5.78
N TRP A 231 -29.69 -8.70 5.73
CA TRP A 231 -30.42 -8.23 6.92
C TRP A 231 -31.50 -9.22 7.33
N ALA A 232 -31.57 -9.59 8.61
CA ALA A 232 -32.57 -10.52 9.10
C ALA A 232 -34.00 -10.00 8.84
N ALA A 233 -34.85 -10.79 8.19
CA ALA A 233 -36.25 -10.44 7.92
C ALA A 233 -37.13 -10.62 9.18
N GLU A 234 -36.66 -11.43 10.13
CA GLU A 234 -37.41 -11.89 11.30
C GLU A 234 -37.03 -11.16 12.59
N TYR A 235 -36.00 -10.30 12.55
CA TYR A 235 -35.45 -9.64 13.74
C TYR A 235 -35.10 -8.18 13.43
N ASP A 236 -35.36 -7.29 14.40
CA ASP A 236 -35.01 -5.86 14.31
C ASP A 236 -33.54 -5.66 14.74
N LEU A 237 -32.61 -6.30 14.02
CA LEU A 237 -31.17 -6.19 14.31
C LEU A 237 -30.62 -4.85 13.85
N LEU A 238 -29.75 -4.24 14.64
CA LEU A 238 -29.00 -3.02 14.28
C LEU A 238 -27.82 -3.29 13.33
N ALA A 239 -27.71 -4.53 12.84
CA ALA A 239 -26.55 -5.02 12.13
C ALA A 239 -26.95 -6.12 11.14
N PRO A 240 -26.32 -6.19 9.94
CA PRO A 240 -26.53 -7.30 9.03
C PRO A 240 -25.96 -8.61 9.60
N LEU A 241 -26.53 -9.74 9.19
CA LEU A 241 -26.04 -11.08 9.50
C LEU A 241 -24.71 -11.35 8.79
N LYS A 242 -24.60 -10.88 7.54
CA LYS A 242 -23.42 -11.03 6.68
C LYS A 242 -23.22 -9.76 5.89
N TYR A 243 -21.96 -9.45 5.61
CA TYR A 243 -21.54 -8.28 4.87
C TYR A 243 -20.38 -8.67 3.95
N VAL A 244 -20.40 -8.22 2.69
CA VAL A 244 -19.30 -8.40 1.74
C VAL A 244 -19.01 -7.05 1.08
N GLU A 245 -17.82 -6.50 1.32
CA GLU A 245 -17.31 -5.29 0.66
C GLU A 245 -16.43 -5.70 -0.51
N VAL A 246 -16.68 -5.19 -1.71
CA VAL A 246 -15.99 -5.61 -2.95
C VAL A 246 -15.20 -4.50 -3.63
N ALA A 247 -15.48 -3.23 -3.34
CA ALA A 247 -14.89 -2.11 -4.09
C ALA A 247 -13.96 -1.21 -3.26
N GLN A 248 -14.15 -1.16 -1.94
CA GLN A 248 -13.35 -0.28 -1.09
C GLN A 248 -11.89 -0.72 -1.01
N TRP A 249 -11.62 -2.03 -1.13
CA TRP A 249 -10.31 -2.64 -0.98
C TRP A 249 -9.90 -3.39 -2.25
N ASP A 250 -8.60 -3.69 -2.38
CA ASP A 250 -8.07 -4.45 -3.52
C ASP A 250 -8.61 -5.90 -3.62
N ASN A 251 -9.13 -6.43 -2.51
CA ASN A 251 -9.70 -7.76 -2.37
C ASN A 251 -11.02 -7.67 -1.57
N PRO A 252 -11.97 -8.59 -1.79
CA PRO A 252 -13.20 -8.59 -1.01
C PRO A 252 -12.95 -8.81 0.48
N GLU A 253 -13.64 -8.04 1.32
CA GLU A 253 -13.71 -8.27 2.77
C GLU A 253 -15.07 -8.90 3.10
N THR A 254 -15.07 -9.99 3.85
CA THR A 254 -16.31 -10.63 4.33
C THR A 254 -16.41 -10.50 5.85
N ARG A 255 -17.58 -10.10 6.35
CA ARG A 255 -17.92 -10.09 7.79
C ARG A 255 -19.11 -11.00 8.05
N VAL A 256 -19.01 -11.86 9.06
CA VAL A 256 -20.06 -12.82 9.45
C VAL A 256 -20.40 -12.65 10.93
N LEU A 257 -21.67 -12.42 11.23
CA LEU A 257 -22.15 -12.13 12.58
C LEU A 257 -22.00 -13.37 13.47
N THR A 258 -21.22 -13.26 14.55
CA THR A 258 -20.93 -14.37 15.47
C THR A 258 -21.57 -14.22 16.84
N SER A 259 -21.87 -12.99 17.27
CA SER A 259 -22.58 -12.72 18.52
C SER A 259 -23.47 -11.48 18.41
N TYR A 260 -24.58 -11.46 19.16
CA TYR A 260 -25.46 -10.30 19.31
C TYR A 260 -26.11 -10.33 20.71
N SER A 261 -26.05 -9.24 21.48
CA SER A 261 -26.53 -9.18 22.86
C SER A 261 -27.08 -7.81 23.27
N PRO A 262 -28.31 -7.72 23.83
CA PRO A 262 -29.32 -8.78 23.84
C PRO A 262 -29.88 -8.98 22.44
N MET A 263 -30.26 -10.20 22.08
CA MET A 263 -30.98 -10.46 20.83
C MET A 263 -32.40 -9.85 20.95
N PRO A 264 -32.76 -8.87 20.12
CA PRO A 264 -34.05 -8.21 20.24
C PRO A 264 -35.15 -9.20 19.85
N ALA A 265 -36.17 -9.34 20.70
CA ALA A 265 -37.43 -9.91 20.25
C ALA A 265 -38.07 -8.94 19.25
N LYS A 266 -38.56 -9.44 18.11
CA LYS A 266 -39.21 -8.61 17.10
C LYS A 266 -40.36 -7.83 17.74
N SER A 267 -40.29 -6.51 17.71
CA SER A 267 -41.31 -5.65 18.34
C SER A 267 -42.61 -5.61 17.53
N HIS A 268 -42.57 -6.06 16.28
CA HIS A 268 -43.68 -6.01 15.34
C HIS A 268 -44.19 -7.42 15.09
N ALA A 269 -45.51 -7.61 15.22
CA ALA A 269 -46.17 -8.87 14.89
C ALA A 269 -45.68 -9.32 13.51
N ALA A 270 -45.13 -10.54 13.44
CA ALA A 270 -44.62 -11.09 12.20
C ALA A 270 -45.66 -10.87 11.10
N PRO A 271 -45.29 -10.32 9.92
CA PRO A 271 -46.21 -10.27 8.80
C PRO A 271 -46.71 -11.70 8.60
N GLN A 272 -48.04 -11.87 8.72
CA GLN A 272 -48.69 -13.15 8.51
C GLN A 272 -48.17 -13.70 7.18
N PRO A 273 -47.64 -14.93 7.12
CA PRO A 273 -46.98 -15.46 5.93
C PRO A 273 -47.94 -15.30 4.75
N THR A 274 -47.62 -14.35 3.87
CA THR A 274 -48.27 -14.25 2.57
C THR A 274 -47.97 -15.56 1.85
N ALA A 275 -49.02 -16.11 1.23
CA ALA A 275 -49.05 -17.46 0.69
C ALA A 275 -47.73 -17.85 0.01
N LYS A 276 -47.28 -19.08 0.31
CA LYS A 276 -46.13 -19.78 -0.27
C LYS A 276 -45.85 -19.28 -1.70
N PRO A 277 -44.63 -18.75 -1.98
CA PRO A 277 -44.25 -18.33 -3.32
C PRO A 277 -44.61 -19.43 -4.32
N VAL A 278 -45.40 -19.06 -5.33
CA VAL A 278 -45.71 -19.94 -6.45
C VAL A 278 -44.37 -20.27 -7.10
N GLU A 279 -43.98 -21.54 -6.99
CA GLU A 279 -42.79 -22.11 -7.61
C GLU A 279 -42.80 -21.74 -9.10
N PRO A 280 -41.78 -21.03 -9.63
CA PRO A 280 -41.75 -20.69 -11.03
C PRO A 280 -41.77 -21.98 -11.86
N SER A 281 -42.78 -22.08 -12.73
CA SER A 281 -42.93 -23.16 -13.70
C SER A 281 -41.60 -23.41 -14.44
N PRO A 282 -41.13 -24.65 -14.60
CA PRO A 282 -39.85 -24.95 -15.20
C PRO A 282 -39.78 -24.35 -16.61
N THR A 283 -38.88 -23.39 -16.79
CA THR A 283 -38.52 -22.83 -18.10
C THR A 283 -37.99 -23.97 -18.98
N PRO A 284 -38.50 -24.15 -20.22
CA PRO A 284 -38.08 -25.24 -21.09
C PRO A 284 -36.57 -25.17 -21.32
N THR A 285 -35.89 -26.27 -21.01
CA THR A 285 -34.46 -26.45 -21.21
C THR A 285 -34.15 -26.29 -22.71
N PRO A 286 -33.30 -25.34 -23.12
CA PRO A 286 -32.91 -25.23 -24.53
C PRO A 286 -32.17 -26.51 -24.95
N SER A 287 -32.62 -27.08 -26.07
CA SER A 287 -32.01 -28.23 -26.74
C SER A 287 -30.54 -27.95 -27.05
N PRO A 288 -29.62 -28.92 -26.85
CA PRO A 288 -28.20 -28.71 -27.11
C PRO A 288 -27.96 -28.35 -28.59
N THR A 289 -27.40 -27.17 -28.82
CA THR A 289 -26.90 -26.72 -30.12
C THR A 289 -25.65 -27.55 -30.47
N PRO A 290 -25.54 -28.10 -31.70
CA PRO A 290 -24.40 -28.92 -32.09
C PRO A 290 -23.09 -28.14 -32.02
N THR A 291 -22.13 -28.69 -31.27
CA THR A 291 -20.77 -28.17 -31.14
C THR A 291 -20.05 -28.23 -32.49
N PRO A 292 -19.48 -27.12 -33.00
CA PRO A 292 -18.70 -27.14 -34.24
C PRO A 292 -17.45 -28.00 -34.05
N THR A 293 -17.28 -28.96 -34.96
CA THR A 293 -16.11 -29.84 -35.05
C THR A 293 -14.88 -29.01 -35.37
N ALA A 294 -13.83 -29.13 -34.55
CA ALA A 294 -12.56 -28.45 -34.78
C ALA A 294 -11.93 -28.93 -36.10
N THR A 295 -11.72 -27.99 -37.02
CA THR A 295 -10.98 -28.20 -38.27
C THR A 295 -9.49 -28.36 -37.93
N VAL A 296 -8.90 -29.48 -38.33
CA VAL A 296 -7.47 -29.76 -38.16
C VAL A 296 -6.66 -28.79 -39.02
N GLU A 297 -5.86 -27.95 -38.38
CA GLU A 297 -4.91 -27.05 -39.03
C GLU A 297 -3.74 -27.86 -39.62
N PRO A 298 -3.31 -27.60 -40.87
CA PRO A 298 -2.23 -28.35 -41.50
C PRO A 298 -0.90 -28.12 -40.77
N THR A 299 -0.24 -29.21 -40.41
CA THR A 299 1.09 -29.23 -39.81
C THR A 299 2.11 -28.62 -40.79
N PRO A 300 2.89 -27.59 -40.39
CA PRO A 300 3.88 -26.99 -41.26
C PRO A 300 4.98 -28.02 -41.60
N THR A 301 5.21 -28.21 -42.89
CA THR A 301 6.27 -29.07 -43.42
C THR A 301 7.61 -28.39 -43.18
N ALA A 302 8.49 -29.03 -42.41
CA ALA A 302 9.86 -28.56 -42.19
C ALA A 302 10.59 -28.43 -43.54
N THR A 303 10.93 -27.20 -43.90
CA THR A 303 11.79 -26.91 -45.05
C THR A 303 13.23 -27.16 -44.62
N ALA A 304 13.94 -28.04 -45.32
CA ALA A 304 15.34 -28.34 -45.05
C ALA A 304 16.20 -27.10 -45.29
N GLU A 305 16.76 -26.55 -44.21
CA GLU A 305 17.74 -25.47 -44.24
C GLU A 305 19.07 -26.00 -44.82
N PRO A 306 19.76 -25.24 -45.70
CA PRO A 306 21.01 -25.68 -46.31
C PRO A 306 22.07 -25.95 -45.24
N SER A 307 22.70 -27.12 -45.35
CA SER A 307 23.85 -27.53 -44.55
C SER A 307 24.95 -26.45 -44.61
N PRO A 308 25.37 -25.88 -43.47
CA PRO A 308 26.45 -24.90 -43.45
C PRO A 308 27.76 -25.59 -43.83
N THR A 309 28.40 -25.06 -44.88
CA THR A 309 29.75 -25.43 -45.29
C THR A 309 30.71 -25.16 -44.13
N ALA A 310 31.38 -26.21 -43.64
CA ALA A 310 32.34 -26.12 -42.55
C ALA A 310 33.47 -25.16 -42.91
N THR A 311 33.45 -23.97 -42.31
CA THR A 311 34.61 -23.08 -42.31
C THR A 311 35.50 -23.56 -41.18
N VAL A 312 36.75 -23.90 -41.50
CA VAL A 312 37.73 -24.35 -40.51
C VAL A 312 38.00 -23.20 -39.55
N GLU A 313 37.37 -23.24 -38.39
CA GLU A 313 37.64 -22.34 -37.27
C GLU A 313 39.07 -22.63 -36.77
N PRO A 314 39.93 -21.61 -36.61
CA PRO A 314 41.26 -21.82 -36.07
C PRO A 314 41.13 -22.43 -34.68
N THR A 315 41.74 -23.60 -34.49
CA THR A 315 41.81 -24.28 -33.19
C THR A 315 42.31 -23.28 -32.15
N PRO A 316 41.50 -22.91 -31.14
CA PRO A 316 41.95 -22.00 -30.10
C PRO A 316 43.10 -22.69 -29.37
N THR A 317 44.28 -22.10 -29.47
CA THR A 317 45.41 -22.48 -28.64
C THR A 317 44.96 -22.40 -27.19
N GLU A 318 44.88 -23.54 -26.51
CA GLU A 318 44.60 -23.61 -25.08
C GLU A 318 45.64 -22.77 -24.35
N THR A 319 45.28 -21.52 -24.08
CA THR A 319 46.02 -20.68 -23.16
C THR A 319 45.72 -21.28 -21.81
N SER A 320 46.69 -22.01 -21.24
CA SER A 320 46.58 -22.59 -19.91
C SER A 320 46.06 -21.54 -18.95
N THR A 321 44.79 -21.67 -18.54
CA THR A 321 44.20 -20.81 -17.52
C THR A 321 45.07 -20.97 -16.28
N PRO A 322 45.74 -19.90 -15.81
CA PRO A 322 46.56 -20.01 -14.61
C PRO A 322 45.69 -20.54 -13.48
N PRO A 323 46.23 -21.39 -12.58
CA PRO A 323 45.48 -21.90 -11.45
C PRO A 323 44.83 -20.71 -10.71
N PRO A 324 43.56 -20.83 -10.29
CA PRO A 324 42.84 -19.74 -9.66
C PRO A 324 43.67 -19.26 -8.46
N VAL A 325 44.21 -18.05 -8.58
CA VAL A 325 44.87 -17.39 -7.46
C VAL A 325 43.81 -17.27 -6.38
N ALA A 326 44.05 -17.90 -5.23
CA ALA A 326 43.13 -17.81 -4.10
C ALA A 326 42.92 -16.32 -3.83
N ALA A 327 41.68 -15.85 -4.00
CA ALA A 327 41.34 -14.47 -3.78
C ALA A 327 41.73 -14.13 -2.34
N ALA A 328 42.59 -13.12 -2.16
CA ALA A 328 42.90 -12.61 -0.84
C ALA A 328 41.58 -12.26 -0.12
N SER A 329 41.44 -12.68 1.13
CA SER A 329 40.24 -12.37 1.90
C SER A 329 40.12 -10.85 2.02
N CYS A 330 38.92 -10.34 1.82
CA CYS A 330 38.63 -8.92 1.98
C CYS A 330 38.29 -8.53 3.42
N VAL A 331 38.19 -9.50 4.34
CA VAL A 331 37.77 -9.23 5.73
C VAL A 331 38.78 -8.32 6.43
N GLY A 332 38.28 -7.21 6.98
CA GLY A 332 39.08 -6.15 7.59
C GLY A 332 39.44 -5.00 6.64
N ALA A 333 39.23 -5.15 5.32
CA ALA A 333 39.39 -4.04 4.40
C ALA A 333 38.39 -2.91 4.70
N LYS A 334 38.86 -1.67 4.56
CA LYS A 334 38.10 -0.46 4.88
C LYS A 334 38.30 0.60 3.80
N GLY A 335 37.20 1.13 3.27
CA GLY A 335 37.19 2.28 2.36
C GLY A 335 36.48 3.48 3.00
N VAL A 336 37.09 4.66 2.93
CA VAL A 336 36.46 5.92 3.31
C VAL A 336 36.12 6.69 2.05
N TYR A 337 34.89 7.18 1.93
CA TYR A 337 34.37 7.86 0.76
C TYR A 337 33.93 9.28 1.10
N SER A 338 34.26 10.23 0.23
CA SER A 338 33.55 11.51 0.16
C SER A 338 32.29 11.28 -0.68
N VAL A 339 31.13 11.54 -0.09
CA VAL A 339 29.83 11.33 -0.71
C VAL A 339 29.14 12.67 -0.89
N THR A 340 28.96 13.06 -2.14
CA THR A 340 28.29 14.30 -2.54
C THR A 340 26.90 13.99 -3.08
N TYR A 341 25.89 14.67 -2.53
CA TYR A 341 24.52 14.66 -3.01
C TYR A 341 24.01 16.09 -3.02
N ASP A 342 23.69 16.61 -4.20
CA ASP A 342 23.37 18.03 -4.38
C ASP A 342 24.51 18.96 -3.90
N THR A 343 24.28 19.73 -2.85
CA THR A 343 25.26 20.62 -2.21
C THR A 343 25.83 20.04 -0.91
N GLU A 344 25.30 18.91 -0.45
CA GLU A 344 25.74 18.22 0.75
C GLU A 344 26.96 17.34 0.44
N THR A 345 27.95 17.34 1.33
CA THR A 345 29.05 16.37 1.30
C THR A 345 29.19 15.73 2.67
N THR A 346 29.18 14.39 2.70
CA THR A 346 29.33 13.56 3.90
C THR A 346 30.49 12.58 3.72
N GLU A 347 30.95 11.98 4.80
CA GLU A 347 31.98 10.94 4.75
C GLU A 347 31.36 9.60 5.13
N TRP A 348 31.56 8.59 4.27
CA TRP A 348 31.03 7.25 4.48
C TRP A 348 32.19 6.27 4.64
N THR A 349 32.15 5.49 5.71
CA THR A 349 33.12 4.43 5.98
C THR A 349 32.48 3.08 5.70
N VAL A 350 32.98 2.36 4.69
CA VAL A 350 32.56 0.99 4.39
C VAL A 350 33.62 0.02 4.90
N THR A 351 33.23 -0.90 5.77
CA THR A 351 34.13 -1.91 6.35
C THR A 351 33.65 -3.30 5.99
N VAL A 352 34.55 -4.16 5.50
CA VAL A 352 34.26 -5.59 5.30
C VAL A 352 34.41 -6.29 6.65
N THR A 353 33.29 -6.61 7.29
CA THR A 353 33.26 -7.08 8.69
C THR A 353 33.31 -8.60 8.83
N GLY A 354 33.05 -9.36 7.77
CA GLY A 354 33.13 -10.80 7.80
C GLY A 354 32.71 -11.48 6.50
N GLU A 355 32.55 -12.80 6.58
CA GLU A 355 32.05 -13.65 5.50
C GLU A 355 30.76 -14.36 5.96
N GLU A 356 29.78 -14.47 5.07
CA GLU A 356 28.51 -15.14 5.30
C GLU A 356 28.11 -15.95 4.06
N ALA A 357 27.51 -17.12 4.23
CA ALA A 357 27.01 -17.92 3.11
C ALA A 357 25.62 -17.41 2.68
N ILE A 358 25.49 -16.92 1.45
CA ILE A 358 24.23 -16.48 0.84
C ILE A 358 23.96 -17.36 -0.37
N ASP A 359 22.88 -18.14 -0.34
CA ASP A 359 22.48 -19.05 -1.42
C ASP A 359 23.61 -20.00 -1.89
N GLY A 360 24.37 -20.53 -0.93
CA GLY A 360 25.49 -21.44 -1.18
C GLY A 360 26.79 -20.76 -1.67
N LYS A 361 26.81 -19.42 -1.77
CA LYS A 361 27.99 -18.62 -2.13
C LYS A 361 28.59 -17.95 -0.90
N THR A 362 29.90 -17.94 -0.78
CA THR A 362 30.59 -17.11 0.22
C THR A 362 30.47 -15.64 -0.17
N ALA A 363 29.92 -14.83 0.72
CA ALA A 363 29.72 -13.41 0.53
C ALA A 363 30.46 -12.61 1.60
N TYR A 364 31.16 -11.55 1.18
CA TYR A 364 31.69 -10.54 2.09
C TYR A 364 30.55 -9.66 2.62
N LYS A 365 30.42 -9.59 3.94
CA LYS A 365 29.52 -8.67 4.64
C LYS A 365 30.21 -7.32 4.79
N CYS A 366 29.59 -6.28 4.26
CA CYS A 366 30.08 -4.91 4.34
C CYS A 366 29.10 -4.04 5.14
N GLU A 367 29.58 -3.36 6.17
CA GLU A 367 28.81 -2.42 6.99
C GLU A 367 29.25 -0.99 6.70
N THR A 368 28.26 -0.09 6.61
CA THR A 368 28.48 1.33 6.30
C THR A 368 28.21 2.18 7.53
N ALA A 369 29.18 3.02 7.89
CA ALA A 369 29.04 4.06 8.90
C ALA A 369 29.09 5.45 8.25
N PHE A 370 28.30 6.39 8.75
CA PHE A 370 28.16 7.74 8.19
C PHE A 370 28.71 8.77 9.18
N SER A 371 29.49 9.74 8.72
CA SER A 371 29.97 10.85 9.57
C SER A 371 28.85 11.81 9.98
N ALA A 372 27.80 11.90 9.16
CA ALA A 372 26.53 12.53 9.44
C ALA A 372 25.44 11.73 8.73
N VAL A 373 24.22 11.72 9.28
CA VAL A 373 23.08 11.00 8.70
C VAL A 373 22.72 11.63 7.34
N PRO A 374 22.95 10.95 6.21
CA PRO A 374 22.77 11.53 4.88
C PRO A 374 21.27 11.70 4.58
N ALA A 375 20.86 12.91 4.18
CA ALA A 375 19.51 13.19 3.72
C ALA A 375 19.41 13.04 2.20
N ARG A 376 18.38 12.35 1.71
CA ARG A 376 18.15 12.08 0.30
C ARG A 376 16.69 12.34 -0.05
N LYS A 377 16.44 12.65 -1.31
CA LYS A 377 15.08 12.79 -1.83
C LYS A 377 14.80 11.64 -2.79
N THR A 378 13.78 10.84 -2.50
CA THR A 378 13.44 9.64 -3.29
C THR A 378 11.99 9.71 -3.78
N TRP A 379 11.73 9.13 -4.96
CA TRP A 379 10.40 9.11 -5.56
C TRP A 379 9.63 7.89 -5.08
N TYR A 380 8.45 8.11 -4.52
CA TYR A 380 7.57 7.03 -4.12
C TYR A 380 6.42 6.88 -5.12
N ALA A 381 6.57 5.93 -6.04
CA ALA A 381 5.67 5.75 -7.18
C ALA A 381 4.20 5.57 -6.75
N ALA A 382 3.95 4.84 -5.66
CA ALA A 382 2.59 4.60 -5.16
C ALA A 382 1.83 5.89 -4.79
N LEU A 383 2.56 6.94 -4.37
CA LEU A 383 1.97 8.24 -4.07
C LEU A 383 2.26 9.31 -5.12
N SER A 384 3.06 8.99 -6.15
CA SER A 384 3.52 9.94 -7.14
C SER A 384 4.07 11.25 -6.51
N MET A 385 4.89 11.11 -5.47
CA MET A 385 5.53 12.26 -4.82
C MET A 385 6.94 11.93 -4.33
N TRP A 386 7.69 12.99 -4.06
CA TRP A 386 9.03 12.91 -3.49
C TRP A 386 8.99 12.94 -1.97
N PHE A 387 9.83 12.13 -1.35
CA PHE A 387 10.04 12.10 0.11
C PHE A 387 11.48 12.41 0.45
N ASP A 388 11.67 13.23 1.47
CA ASP A 388 12.93 13.35 2.18
C ASP A 388 13.09 12.13 3.10
N ILE A 389 14.16 11.38 2.87
CA ILE A 389 14.55 10.22 3.66
C ILE A 389 15.96 10.44 4.21
N THR A 390 16.30 9.70 5.25
CA THR A 390 17.66 9.64 5.78
C THR A 390 18.17 8.21 5.72
N VAL A 391 19.42 7.97 5.35
CA VAL A 391 19.99 6.61 5.42
C VAL A 391 20.57 6.41 6.82
N LEU A 392 19.96 5.53 7.61
CA LEU A 392 20.35 5.30 9.00
C LEU A 392 21.37 4.16 9.11
N GLU A 393 21.14 3.07 8.38
CA GLU A 393 21.98 1.87 8.38
C GLU A 393 22.03 1.29 6.96
N GLU A 394 23.19 0.83 6.52
CA GLU A 394 23.34 0.09 5.26
C GLU A 394 24.32 -1.08 5.45
N THR A 395 23.87 -2.29 5.12
CA THR A 395 24.67 -3.51 5.06
C THR A 395 24.54 -4.11 3.68
N THR A 396 25.66 -4.47 3.05
CA THR A 396 25.67 -5.15 1.76
C THR A 396 26.43 -6.46 1.84
N TYR A 397 26.05 -7.40 0.99
CA TYR A 397 26.66 -8.71 0.87
C TYR A 397 27.11 -8.88 -0.57
N ARG A 398 28.41 -9.02 -0.78
CA ARG A 398 28.99 -9.19 -2.13
C ARG A 398 29.64 -10.55 -2.25
N ASP A 399 29.38 -11.24 -3.35
CA ASP A 399 30.02 -12.51 -3.69
C ASP A 399 31.56 -12.37 -3.59
N ALA A 400 32.20 -13.26 -2.83
CA ALA A 400 33.63 -13.17 -2.57
C ALA A 400 34.47 -13.34 -3.83
N SER A 401 33.97 -14.10 -4.81
CA SER A 401 34.64 -14.36 -6.09
C SER A 401 34.36 -13.24 -7.10
N THR A 402 33.09 -12.97 -7.38
CA THR A 402 32.68 -12.08 -8.48
C THR A 402 32.48 -10.63 -8.05
N LYS A 403 32.42 -10.34 -6.74
CA LYS A 403 32.09 -9.02 -6.17
C LYS A 403 30.68 -8.50 -6.51
N ALA A 404 29.85 -9.33 -7.15
CA ALA A 404 28.45 -9.04 -7.42
C ALA A 404 27.65 -8.90 -6.11
N LEU A 405 26.71 -7.96 -6.04
CA LEU A 405 25.82 -7.79 -4.88
C LEU A 405 24.86 -8.97 -4.79
N LEU A 406 24.84 -9.72 -3.69
CA LEU A 406 23.90 -10.83 -3.48
C LEU A 406 22.70 -10.41 -2.64
N LYS A 407 22.94 -9.54 -1.65
CA LYS A 407 21.93 -9.05 -0.73
C LYS A 407 22.30 -7.64 -0.24
N LYS A 408 21.29 -6.84 0.07
CA LYS A 408 21.43 -5.55 0.76
C LYS A 408 20.34 -5.44 1.82
N THR A 409 20.70 -4.90 2.97
CA THR A 409 19.74 -4.44 3.97
C THR A 409 20.00 -2.96 4.21
N SER A 410 18.95 -2.15 4.14
CA SER A 410 19.05 -0.73 4.48
C SER A 410 17.94 -0.33 5.43
N LYS A 411 18.24 0.57 6.34
CA LYS A 411 17.26 1.23 7.19
C LYS A 411 17.26 2.70 6.84
N THR A 412 16.10 3.21 6.45
CA THR A 412 15.91 4.62 6.13
C THR A 412 14.97 5.27 7.14
N GLY A 413 15.32 6.47 7.60
CA GLY A 413 14.44 7.34 8.35
C GLY A 413 13.67 8.29 7.42
N GLY A 414 12.73 9.01 8.00
CA GLY A 414 11.77 9.87 7.31
C GLY A 414 10.56 10.04 8.22
N PRO A 415 9.33 10.12 7.67
CA PRO A 415 8.12 10.11 8.49
C PRO A 415 7.91 8.79 9.26
N ALA A 416 8.50 7.68 8.77
CA ALA A 416 8.62 6.41 9.47
C ALA A 416 10.00 5.78 9.19
N ASN A 417 10.44 4.89 10.08
CA ASN A 417 11.63 4.09 9.85
C ASN A 417 11.27 2.86 9.03
N VAL A 418 11.88 2.71 7.85
CA VAL A 418 11.64 1.59 6.94
C VAL A 418 12.91 0.75 6.85
N THR A 419 12.79 -0.55 7.12
CA THR A 419 13.86 -1.51 6.85
C THR A 419 13.56 -2.21 5.54
N THR A 420 14.46 -2.11 4.57
CA THR A 420 14.32 -2.76 3.26
C THR A 420 15.33 -3.88 3.12
N GLN A 421 14.85 -5.07 2.78
CA GLN A 421 15.69 -6.20 2.38
C GLN A 421 15.66 -6.32 0.87
N THR A 422 16.82 -6.31 0.24
CA THR A 422 16.97 -6.39 -1.20
C THR A 422 17.78 -7.63 -1.57
N SER A 423 17.26 -8.45 -2.47
CA SER A 423 17.96 -9.57 -3.09
C SER A 423 18.20 -9.33 -4.58
N TYR A 424 19.23 -9.98 -5.12
CA TYR A 424 19.66 -9.79 -6.51
C TYR A 424 19.72 -11.13 -7.22
N THR A 425 18.99 -11.27 -8.33
CA THR A 425 19.01 -12.48 -9.16
C THR A 425 19.67 -12.18 -10.49
N TYR A 426 20.77 -12.86 -10.80
CA TYR A 426 21.59 -12.58 -11.98
C TYR A 426 21.29 -13.52 -13.14
N THR A 427 21.38 -12.99 -14.36
CA THR A 427 21.42 -13.75 -15.61
C THR A 427 22.72 -13.45 -16.34
N GLY A 428 23.49 -14.50 -16.64
CA GLY A 428 24.83 -14.42 -17.23
C GLY A 428 25.95 -14.54 -16.20
N ASP A 429 27.20 -14.35 -16.67
CA ASP A 429 28.40 -14.37 -15.83
C ASP A 429 28.60 -12.98 -15.18
N ALA A 430 28.02 -12.78 -14.00
CA ALA A 430 28.00 -11.48 -13.34
C ALA A 430 29.32 -11.17 -12.60
N GLY A 431 29.78 -9.92 -12.69
CA GLY A 431 30.91 -9.43 -11.90
C GLY A 431 32.29 -9.88 -12.42
N ALA A 432 33.27 -9.91 -11.52
CA ALA A 432 34.66 -10.25 -11.81
C ALA A 432 34.83 -11.72 -12.29
N PRO A 433 35.81 -12.02 -13.16
CA PRO A 433 36.75 -11.07 -13.76
C PRO A 433 36.05 -10.14 -14.76
N LEU A 434 36.38 -8.86 -14.69
CA LEU A 434 35.83 -7.83 -15.58
C LEU A 434 36.66 -7.73 -16.85
N SER A 435 36.00 -7.54 -17.98
CA SER A 435 36.60 -7.30 -19.28
C SER A 435 35.73 -6.34 -20.08
N THR A 436 36.32 -5.45 -20.88
CA THR A 436 35.58 -4.49 -21.69
C THR A 436 34.62 -5.20 -22.64
N GLY A 437 33.36 -4.73 -22.69
CA GLY A 437 32.29 -5.32 -23.48
C GLY A 437 31.57 -6.50 -22.80
N LYS A 438 32.01 -6.94 -21.61
CA LYS A 438 31.28 -7.95 -20.83
C LYS A 438 29.92 -7.37 -20.40
N THR A 439 28.87 -8.16 -20.59
CA THR A 439 27.49 -7.80 -20.23
C THR A 439 26.81 -8.87 -19.40
N TRP A 440 25.94 -8.46 -18.48
CA TRP A 440 25.02 -9.35 -17.78
C TRP A 440 23.75 -8.58 -17.42
N SER A 441 22.77 -9.25 -16.82
CA SER A 441 21.59 -8.58 -16.25
C SER A 441 21.31 -9.09 -14.85
N TYR A 442 20.56 -8.32 -14.09
CA TYR A 442 20.00 -8.80 -12.82
C TYR A 442 18.66 -8.14 -12.51
N THR A 443 17.86 -8.85 -11.74
CA THR A 443 16.63 -8.35 -11.13
C THR A 443 16.91 -8.06 -9.66
N GLU A 444 16.67 -6.81 -9.26
CA GLU A 444 16.68 -6.36 -7.87
C GLU A 444 15.26 -6.50 -7.29
N ASN A 445 15.11 -7.28 -6.23
CA ASN A 445 13.85 -7.43 -5.51
C ASN A 445 13.97 -6.84 -4.12
N SER A 446 13.33 -5.69 -3.90
CA SER A 446 13.36 -4.92 -2.66
C SER A 446 12.05 -5.09 -1.89
N VAL A 447 12.13 -5.68 -0.70
CA VAL A 447 11.01 -5.92 0.21
C VAL A 447 11.13 -4.95 1.39
N PRO A 448 10.41 -3.82 1.39
CA PRO A 448 10.38 -2.92 2.53
C PRO A 448 9.57 -3.55 3.68
N SER A 449 9.88 -3.17 4.92
CA SER A 449 9.13 -3.59 6.11
C SER A 449 7.68 -3.09 6.11
N MET A 450 7.37 -2.14 5.22
CA MET A 450 6.07 -1.59 4.97
C MET A 450 5.95 -1.13 3.51
N GLY A 451 4.79 -1.35 2.91
CA GLY A 451 4.55 -1.09 1.49
C GLY A 451 4.72 -2.33 0.61
N ALA A 452 4.44 -2.18 -0.68
CA ALA A 452 4.57 -3.26 -1.64
C ALA A 452 6.05 -3.54 -1.97
N PRO A 453 6.41 -4.81 -2.24
CA PRO A 453 7.71 -5.14 -2.83
C PRO A 453 7.94 -4.40 -4.15
N MET A 454 9.18 -4.03 -4.41
CA MET A 454 9.61 -3.35 -5.63
C MET A 454 10.55 -4.25 -6.42
N VAL A 455 10.34 -4.34 -7.73
CA VAL A 455 11.18 -5.12 -8.64
C VAL A 455 11.76 -4.19 -9.70
N ASN A 456 13.09 -4.17 -9.83
CA ASN A 456 13.80 -3.38 -10.82
C ASN A 456 14.72 -4.28 -11.64
N ASP A 457 14.61 -4.22 -12.96
CA ASP A 457 15.49 -4.95 -13.87
C ASP A 457 16.61 -4.05 -14.38
N PHE A 458 17.83 -4.60 -14.37
CA PHE A 458 19.04 -3.92 -14.78
C PHE A 458 19.77 -4.69 -15.87
N THR A 459 20.22 -3.98 -16.89
CA THR A 459 21.27 -4.44 -17.82
C THR A 459 22.60 -3.82 -17.42
N VAL A 460 23.67 -4.62 -17.43
CA VAL A 460 25.00 -4.18 -17.01
C VAL A 460 26.00 -4.38 -18.13
N GLU A 461 26.87 -3.39 -18.33
CA GLU A 461 27.95 -3.39 -19.31
C GLU A 461 29.25 -2.88 -18.70
N VAL A 462 30.36 -3.56 -18.98
CA VAL A 462 31.71 -3.03 -18.73
C VAL A 462 32.11 -2.15 -19.92
N ALA A 463 31.74 -0.87 -19.86
CA ALA A 463 31.84 0.08 -20.97
C ALA A 463 33.29 0.35 -21.42
N GLY A 464 34.29 0.16 -20.55
CA GLY A 464 35.68 0.44 -20.89
C GLY A 464 36.62 0.41 -19.68
N LYS A 465 37.88 0.78 -19.94
CA LYS A 465 38.87 1.12 -18.93
C LYS A 465 39.13 2.63 -18.96
N GLU A 466 39.30 3.24 -17.81
CA GLU A 466 39.73 4.64 -17.72
C GLU A 466 40.51 4.91 -16.43
N THR A 467 41.42 5.89 -16.50
CA THR A 467 42.15 6.39 -15.34
C THR A 467 41.23 7.22 -14.46
N VAL A 468 41.11 6.86 -13.18
CA VAL A 468 40.30 7.56 -12.18
C VAL A 468 41.19 8.10 -11.08
N THR A 469 41.18 9.42 -10.88
CA THR A 469 41.89 10.09 -9.78
C THR A 469 40.89 10.51 -8.71
N VAL A 470 41.12 10.06 -7.47
CA VAL A 470 40.32 10.35 -6.27
C VAL A 470 41.26 10.67 -5.10
N GLY A 471 40.71 11.00 -3.92
CA GLY A 471 41.53 11.33 -2.74
C GLY A 471 42.50 10.22 -2.32
N ALA A 472 42.14 8.96 -2.56
CA ALA A 472 42.98 7.80 -2.23
C ALA A 472 44.15 7.57 -3.21
N GLY A 473 44.15 8.18 -4.39
CA GLY A 473 45.17 7.96 -5.42
C GLY A 473 44.64 7.99 -6.85
N THR A 474 45.45 7.49 -7.78
CA THR A 474 45.08 7.33 -9.19
C THR A 474 45.10 5.86 -9.55
N PHE A 475 44.01 5.39 -10.15
CA PHE A 475 43.76 3.97 -10.43
C PHE A 475 43.36 3.79 -11.89
N GLU A 476 43.82 2.72 -12.52
CA GLU A 476 43.23 2.23 -13.77
C GLU A 476 41.98 1.42 -13.40
N CYS A 477 40.81 1.84 -13.88
CA CYS A 477 39.53 1.25 -13.46
C CYS A 477 38.75 0.69 -14.65
N TYR A 478 38.06 -0.44 -14.45
CA TYR A 478 36.92 -0.83 -15.27
C TYR A 478 35.70 0.04 -14.92
N LYS A 479 35.08 0.63 -15.94
CA LYS A 479 33.83 1.38 -15.82
C LYS A 479 32.65 0.43 -16.05
N VAL A 480 31.89 0.16 -14.99
CA VAL A 480 30.73 -0.74 -15.01
C VAL A 480 29.46 0.09 -14.96
N VAL A 481 28.65 0.04 -16.02
CA VAL A 481 27.41 0.82 -16.16
C VAL A 481 26.21 -0.10 -16.02
N GLN A 482 25.36 0.17 -15.03
CA GLN A 482 24.11 -0.52 -14.76
C GLN A 482 22.97 0.39 -15.22
N THR A 483 22.08 -0.09 -16.08
CA THR A 483 20.97 0.70 -16.65
C THR A 483 19.64 0.03 -16.34
N THR A 484 18.69 0.78 -15.80
CA THR A 484 17.32 0.29 -15.56
C THR A 484 16.51 0.25 -16.85
N SER A 485 15.37 -0.45 -16.84
CA SER A 485 14.39 -0.40 -17.93
C SER A 485 13.87 1.02 -18.23
N ALA A 486 13.90 1.92 -17.24
CA ALA A 486 13.55 3.34 -17.39
C ALA A 486 14.72 4.21 -17.92
N GLY A 487 15.87 3.63 -18.23
CA GLY A 487 17.05 4.33 -18.73
C GLY A 487 17.87 5.09 -17.68
N LYS A 488 17.53 4.95 -16.39
CA LYS A 488 18.34 5.50 -15.29
C LYS A 488 19.61 4.68 -15.11
N LYS A 489 20.70 5.33 -14.67
CA LYS A 489 22.02 4.72 -14.63
C LYS A 489 22.65 4.74 -13.25
N LYS A 490 23.36 3.66 -12.94
CA LYS A 490 24.30 3.59 -11.84
C LYS A 490 25.64 3.14 -12.40
N THR A 491 26.70 3.88 -12.11
CA THR A 491 28.05 3.60 -12.63
C THR A 491 29.00 3.33 -11.48
N GLU A 492 29.78 2.26 -11.57
CA GLU A 492 30.81 1.88 -10.61
C GLU A 492 32.17 1.76 -11.30
N TRP A 493 33.23 2.19 -10.64
CA TRP A 493 34.60 2.07 -11.12
C TRP A 493 35.37 1.10 -10.24
N TRP A 494 35.86 0.01 -10.84
CA TRP A 494 36.56 -1.06 -10.14
C TRP A 494 38.01 -1.14 -10.59
N ASP A 495 38.94 -1.20 -9.64
CA ASP A 495 40.38 -1.31 -9.91
C ASP A 495 40.70 -2.50 -10.83
N VAL A 496 41.45 -2.25 -11.91
CA VAL A 496 41.83 -3.26 -12.91
C VAL A 496 42.78 -4.30 -12.32
N GLU A 497 43.63 -3.89 -11.38
CA GLU A 497 44.57 -4.81 -10.72
C GLU A 497 43.85 -5.78 -9.77
N GLY A 498 42.60 -5.47 -9.39
CA GLY A 498 41.80 -6.28 -8.48
C GLY A 498 42.28 -6.22 -7.03
N ASN A 499 43.11 -5.23 -6.69
CA ASN A 499 43.68 -5.05 -5.36
C ASN A 499 42.65 -4.49 -4.36
N LEU A 500 41.59 -3.84 -4.86
CA LEU A 500 40.55 -3.26 -4.03
C LEU A 500 39.32 -4.16 -3.93
N CYS A 501 38.86 -4.36 -2.70
CA CYS A 501 37.62 -5.07 -2.39
C CYS A 501 36.35 -4.21 -2.56
N LEU A 502 36.53 -2.91 -2.80
CA LEU A 502 35.47 -1.90 -2.88
C LEU A 502 35.69 -1.03 -4.12
N PRO A 503 34.63 -0.43 -4.70
CA PRO A 503 34.79 0.41 -5.90
C PRO A 503 35.56 1.69 -5.59
N VAL A 504 36.38 2.16 -6.53
CA VAL A 504 37.15 3.42 -6.44
C VAL A 504 36.21 4.63 -6.46
N LYS A 505 35.16 4.55 -7.29
CA LYS A 505 34.15 5.59 -7.46
C LYS A 505 32.78 4.97 -7.74
N MET A 506 31.72 5.67 -7.37
CA MET A 506 30.34 5.33 -7.72
C MET A 506 29.55 6.61 -8.06
N VAL A 507 28.66 6.51 -9.04
CA VAL A 507 27.64 7.52 -9.36
C VAL A 507 26.29 6.81 -9.45
N ASP A 508 25.34 7.17 -8.60
CA ASP A 508 23.99 6.58 -8.57
C ASP A 508 22.94 7.62 -8.96
N GLU A 509 22.28 7.42 -10.11
CA GLU A 509 21.18 8.25 -10.61
C GLU A 509 19.83 7.50 -10.60
N VAL A 510 19.79 6.32 -9.97
CA VAL A 510 18.62 5.43 -9.98
C VAL A 510 17.74 5.69 -8.76
N MET A 511 18.35 5.78 -7.58
CA MET A 511 17.62 5.73 -6.31
C MET A 511 17.05 7.09 -5.85
N PHE A 512 17.70 8.19 -6.25
CA PHE A 512 17.44 9.52 -5.70
C PHE A 512 17.13 10.56 -6.78
N GLU A 513 16.57 11.70 -6.37
CA GLU A 513 16.21 12.81 -7.27
C GLU A 513 17.41 13.33 -8.06
N LYS A 514 18.55 13.40 -7.38
CA LYS A 514 19.83 13.87 -7.92
C LYS A 514 20.85 12.73 -7.89
N ALA A 515 21.89 12.86 -8.70
CA ALA A 515 23.00 11.92 -8.69
C ALA A 515 23.72 11.97 -7.32
N GLU A 516 23.94 10.81 -6.72
CA GLU A 516 24.86 10.65 -5.59
C GLU A 516 26.23 10.20 -6.11
N VAL A 517 27.29 10.94 -5.77
CA VAL A 517 28.65 10.63 -6.17
C VAL A 517 29.44 10.20 -4.94
N ARG A 518 30.09 9.03 -4.98
CA ARG A 518 30.97 8.50 -3.93
C ARG A 518 32.38 8.37 -4.49
N GLU A 519 33.34 9.07 -3.90
CA GLU A 519 34.76 9.01 -4.31
C GLU A 519 35.63 8.55 -3.14
N LEU A 520 36.46 7.52 -3.39
CA LEU A 520 37.33 6.94 -2.36
C LEU A 520 38.40 7.96 -1.93
N THR A 521 38.39 8.34 -0.65
CA THR A 521 39.36 9.28 -0.05
C THR A 521 40.52 8.56 0.61
N SER A 522 40.29 7.38 1.20
CA SER A 522 41.35 6.52 1.70
C SER A 522 40.93 5.05 1.70
N TYR A 523 41.92 4.16 1.64
CA TYR A 523 41.72 2.72 1.69
C TYR A 523 42.72 2.08 2.64
N THR A 524 42.23 1.17 3.48
CA THR A 524 43.04 0.28 4.32
C THR A 524 42.79 -1.14 3.83
N PRO A 525 43.82 -1.86 3.32
CA PRO A 525 43.65 -3.24 2.89
C PRO A 525 43.37 -4.16 4.08
N ALA A 526 42.88 -5.37 3.79
CA ALA A 526 42.79 -6.43 4.79
C ALA A 526 44.19 -6.79 5.34
N PRO A 527 44.30 -7.17 6.63
CA PRO A 527 45.58 -7.47 7.30
C PRO A 527 46.27 -8.74 6.81
#